data_AF-A0A976HE04-F1
#
_entry.id   AF-A0A976HE04-F1
#
_cell.length_a   1.000
_cell.length_b   1.000
_cell.length_c   1.000
_cell.angle_alpha   90.00
_cell.angle_beta   90.00
_cell.angle_gamma   90.00
#
_symmetry.space_group_name_H-M   'P 1'
#
loop_
_entity.id
_entity.type
_entity.pdbx_description
1 polymer ?
#
loop_
_entity_poly.entity_id
_entity_poly.type
_entity_poly.pdbx_seq_one_letter_code
_entity_poly.pdbx_strand_id
1 'polypeptide(L)'
;RARAPVRSLSGGEKARLLLAKLMAQPSNLLILDEPTNDLDVETLDLLQDILGDYDGTVLLVSHDRDFIDRIATATVAMEGEGKATVYPGGWSDYAAQRGQPTNEPATPAKPTSKTGPVVKAEAPRQSTLSFTERKRLDDLPAQIERLEAEIAKLATLLADPDLFTRDPAKFRKATAAMADRQTALSTAEADWLDLAERS
;
A
#
# COMPACT_ATOMS: atom_id res chain seq x y z
N ARG A 1 -2.64 32.20 -3.29
CA ARG A 1 -2.07 31.82 -1.97
C ARG A 1 -1.03 30.74 -2.25
N ALA A 2 0.27 31.04 -2.21
CA ALA A 2 1.30 30.16 -2.81
C ALA A 2 2.57 29.97 -1.95
N ARG A 3 2.49 30.18 -0.63
CA ARG A 3 3.67 30.07 0.29
C ARG A 3 3.28 29.55 1.68
N ALA A 4 2.49 28.47 1.75
CA ALA A 4 2.26 27.79 3.02
C ALA A 4 3.46 26.84 3.31
N PRO A 5 3.94 26.75 4.56
CA PRO A 5 5.00 25.81 4.92
C PRO A 5 4.51 24.36 4.70
N VAL A 6 5.34 23.51 4.10
CA VAL A 6 5.00 22.10 3.76
C VAL A 6 4.50 21.28 4.97
N ARG A 7 4.82 21.74 6.19
CA ARG A 7 4.32 21.16 7.46
C ARG A 7 2.81 21.31 7.68
N SER A 8 2.13 22.24 7.00
CA SER A 8 0.69 22.50 7.17
C SER A 8 -0.19 21.86 6.10
N LEU A 9 0.38 21.04 5.21
CA LEU A 9 -0.35 20.39 4.12
C LEU A 9 -0.88 19.03 4.58
N SER A 10 -2.10 18.68 4.16
CA SER A 10 -2.66 17.34 4.35
C SER A 10 -1.82 16.29 3.61
N GLY A 11 -1.98 15.00 3.94
CA GLY A 11 -1.27 13.90 3.26
C GLY A 11 -1.42 13.96 1.74
N GLY A 12 -2.66 14.11 1.26
CA GLY A 12 -2.97 14.27 -0.17
C GLY A 12 -2.40 15.56 -0.80
N GLU A 13 -2.25 16.66 -0.06
CA GLU A 13 -1.61 17.88 -0.60
C GLU A 13 -0.09 17.73 -0.71
N LYS A 14 0.55 17.02 0.21
CA LYS A 14 2.00 16.70 0.13
C LYS A 14 2.29 15.75 -1.02
N ALA A 15 1.44 14.76 -1.22
CA ALA A 15 1.54 13.81 -2.30
C ALA A 15 1.35 14.46 -3.68
N ARG A 16 0.32 15.30 -3.84
CA ARG A 16 0.13 16.09 -5.07
C ARG A 16 1.32 17.03 -5.35
N LEU A 17 1.91 17.61 -4.30
CA LEU A 17 3.13 18.43 -4.44
C LEU A 17 4.34 17.59 -4.85
N LEU A 18 4.49 16.38 -4.31
CA LEU A 18 5.56 15.44 -4.69
C LEU A 18 5.41 15.01 -6.14
N LEU A 19 4.21 14.64 -6.56
CA LEU A 19 3.87 14.28 -7.94
C LEU A 19 4.17 15.43 -8.91
N ALA A 20 3.72 16.64 -8.59
CA ALA A 20 4.00 17.83 -9.40
C ALA A 20 5.51 18.10 -9.51
N LYS A 21 6.28 17.84 -8.44
CA LYS A 21 7.73 17.98 -8.45
C LYS A 21 8.41 16.91 -9.30
N LEU A 22 7.94 15.66 -9.23
CA LEU A 22 8.44 14.55 -10.04
C LEU A 22 8.17 14.81 -11.53
N MET A 23 6.97 15.24 -11.89
CA MET A 23 6.61 15.57 -13.27
C MET A 23 7.35 16.80 -13.83
N ALA A 24 7.73 17.75 -12.96
CA ALA A 24 8.45 18.95 -13.37
C ALA A 24 9.91 18.66 -13.78
N GLN A 25 10.46 17.50 -13.43
CA GLN A 25 11.80 17.09 -13.80
C GLN A 25 11.72 16.02 -14.89
N PRO A 26 12.24 16.27 -16.11
CA PRO A 26 12.30 15.23 -17.12
C PRO A 26 13.27 14.14 -16.66
N SER A 27 12.74 12.95 -16.39
CA SER A 27 13.49 11.74 -16.05
C SER A 27 13.15 10.62 -17.03
N ASN A 28 14.10 9.71 -17.23
CA ASN A 28 13.91 8.47 -17.99
C ASN A 28 13.70 7.25 -17.07
N LEU A 29 14.07 7.38 -15.80
CA LEU A 29 13.91 6.38 -14.75
C LEU A 29 13.35 7.05 -13.50
N LEU A 30 12.24 6.54 -13.00
CA LEU A 30 11.61 6.95 -11.76
C LEU A 30 11.69 5.80 -10.75
N ILE A 31 12.16 6.07 -9.53
CA ILE A 31 12.22 5.08 -8.45
C ILE A 31 11.32 5.57 -7.32
N LEU A 32 10.34 4.75 -6.93
CA LEU A 32 9.38 5.06 -5.88
C LEU A 32 9.42 3.95 -4.83
N ASP A 33 9.60 4.33 -3.57
CA ASP A 33 9.64 3.43 -2.42
C ASP A 33 8.43 3.74 -1.52
N GLU A 34 7.52 2.80 -1.41
CA GLU A 34 6.20 2.90 -0.74
C GLU A 34 5.46 4.22 -1.03
N PRO A 35 5.18 4.55 -2.31
CA PRO A 35 4.54 5.81 -2.65
C PRO A 35 3.05 5.86 -2.29
N THR A 36 2.44 4.72 -1.94
CA THR A 36 1.05 4.62 -1.50
C THR A 36 0.86 5.06 -0.05
N ASN A 37 1.96 5.21 0.72
CA ASN A 37 1.88 5.61 2.12
C ASN A 37 1.29 7.02 2.28
N ASP A 38 0.39 7.20 3.24
CA ASP A 38 -0.30 8.46 3.54
C ASP A 38 -1.15 9.04 2.38
N LEU A 39 -1.45 8.25 1.34
CA LEU A 39 -2.31 8.67 0.22
C LEU A 39 -3.79 8.39 0.49
N ASP A 40 -4.64 9.36 0.15
CA ASP A 40 -6.06 9.10 -0.01
C ASP A 40 -6.33 8.40 -1.36
N VAL A 41 -7.49 7.74 -1.48
CA VAL A 41 -7.89 6.98 -2.68
C VAL A 41 -7.85 7.86 -3.94
N GLU A 42 -8.32 9.10 -3.84
CA GLU A 42 -8.31 10.04 -4.97
C GLU A 42 -6.88 10.33 -5.47
N THR A 43 -5.93 10.52 -4.54
CA THR A 43 -4.53 10.79 -4.88
C THR A 43 -3.82 9.53 -5.37
N LEU A 44 -4.19 8.36 -4.85
CA LEU A 44 -3.69 7.07 -5.30
C LEU A 44 -4.14 6.77 -6.75
N ASP A 45 -5.38 7.11 -7.12
CA ASP A 45 -5.86 7.02 -8.50
C ASP A 45 -5.12 8.00 -9.42
N LEU A 46 -4.91 9.24 -8.99
CA LEU A 46 -4.10 10.20 -9.75
C LEU A 46 -2.65 9.73 -9.96
N LEU A 47 -2.05 9.11 -8.93
CA LEU A 47 -0.72 8.54 -9.03
C LEU A 47 -0.69 7.39 -10.05
N GLN A 48 -1.71 6.51 -10.06
CA GLN A 48 -1.84 5.45 -11.05
C GLN A 48 -1.89 6.00 -12.47
N ASP A 49 -2.74 7.01 -12.73
CA ASP A 49 -2.86 7.64 -14.05
C ASP A 49 -1.51 8.23 -14.50
N ILE A 50 -0.83 8.97 -13.61
CA ILE A 50 0.47 9.58 -13.90
C ILE A 50 1.53 8.52 -14.23
N LEU A 51 1.57 7.42 -13.47
CA LEU A 51 2.55 6.35 -13.70
C LEU A 51 2.23 5.52 -14.93
N GLY A 52 0.95 5.36 -15.29
CA GLY A 52 0.52 4.69 -16.51
C GLY A 52 0.88 5.47 -17.77
N ASP A 53 0.81 6.80 -17.72
CA ASP A 53 1.14 7.70 -18.83
C ASP A 53 2.63 8.12 -18.86
N TYR A 54 3.46 7.62 -17.94
CA TYR A 54 4.87 7.98 -17.88
C TYR A 54 5.68 7.24 -18.96
N ASP A 55 6.26 8.00 -19.90
CA ASP A 55 7.03 7.46 -21.03
C ASP A 55 8.36 6.76 -20.63
N GLY A 56 8.81 6.90 -19.38
CA GLY A 56 10.05 6.32 -18.89
C GLY A 56 9.88 4.97 -18.18
N THR A 57 10.97 4.45 -17.61
CA THR A 57 10.91 3.26 -16.75
C THR A 57 10.53 3.68 -15.32
N VAL A 58 9.58 2.96 -14.71
CA VAL A 58 9.25 3.10 -13.30
C VAL A 58 9.71 1.85 -12.56
N LEU A 59 10.50 2.04 -11.50
CA LEU A 59 10.80 1.02 -10.50
C LEU A 59 10.02 1.36 -9.24
N LEU A 60 9.09 0.50 -8.91
CA LEU A 60 8.17 0.67 -7.79
C LEU A 60 8.43 -0.42 -6.74
N VAL A 61 8.58 0.00 -5.49
CA VAL A 61 8.50 -0.86 -4.32
C VAL A 61 7.22 -0.48 -3.59
N SER A 62 6.30 -1.43 -3.46
CA SER A 62 5.09 -1.24 -2.68
C SER A 62 4.66 -2.56 -2.04
N HIS A 63 3.98 -2.47 -0.90
CA HIS A 63 3.26 -3.58 -0.30
C HIS A 63 1.79 -3.66 -0.75
N ASP A 64 1.29 -2.66 -1.48
CA ASP A 64 -0.07 -2.62 -2.02
C ASP A 64 -0.18 -3.47 -3.29
N ARG A 65 -0.93 -4.57 -3.18
CA ARG A 65 -1.09 -5.57 -4.24
C ARG A 65 -1.93 -5.05 -5.40
N ASP A 66 -3.00 -4.30 -5.11
CA ASP A 66 -3.91 -3.77 -6.11
C ASP A 66 -3.23 -2.67 -6.92
N PHE A 67 -2.45 -1.83 -6.25
CA PHE A 67 -1.63 -0.83 -6.89
C PHE A 67 -0.57 -1.45 -7.82
N ILE A 68 0.11 -2.50 -7.36
CA ILE A 68 1.06 -3.27 -8.19
C ILE A 68 0.34 -3.87 -9.40
N ASP A 69 -0.80 -4.53 -9.21
CA ASP A 69 -1.52 -5.18 -10.31
C ASP A 69 -1.99 -4.22 -11.41
N ARG A 70 -2.28 -2.97 -11.05
CA ARG A 70 -2.74 -1.96 -11.99
C ARG A 70 -1.61 -1.28 -12.78
N ILE A 71 -0.43 -1.11 -12.18
CA ILE A 71 0.68 -0.36 -12.79
C ILE A 71 1.79 -1.26 -13.30
N ALA A 72 2.08 -2.37 -12.61
CA ALA A 72 3.24 -3.18 -12.91
C ALA A 72 3.07 -3.99 -14.20
N THR A 73 3.99 -3.76 -15.13
CA THR A 73 4.12 -4.58 -16.35
C THR A 73 4.92 -5.85 -16.11
N ALA A 74 5.78 -5.84 -15.09
CA ALA A 74 6.55 -6.98 -14.62
C ALA A 74 6.84 -6.85 -13.12
N THR A 75 6.80 -7.97 -12.42
CA THR A 75 7.06 -8.06 -10.98
C THR A 75 8.38 -8.77 -10.74
N VAL A 76 9.26 -8.16 -9.95
CA VAL A 76 10.54 -8.77 -9.53
C VAL A 76 10.36 -9.35 -8.14
N ALA A 77 10.32 -10.68 -8.05
CA ALA A 77 10.18 -11.37 -6.77
C ALA A 77 11.54 -11.84 -6.24
N MET A 78 11.79 -11.56 -4.97
CA MET A 78 12.95 -12.07 -4.25
C MET A 78 12.61 -13.44 -3.67
N GLU A 79 13.08 -14.52 -4.31
CA GLU A 79 12.69 -15.90 -3.96
C GLU A 79 13.49 -16.50 -2.78
N GLY A 80 14.37 -15.70 -2.17
CA GLY A 80 15.33 -16.15 -1.16
C GLY A 80 16.70 -16.44 -1.77
N GLU A 81 17.71 -16.67 -0.91
CA GLU A 81 19.10 -16.96 -1.33
C GLU A 81 19.75 -15.88 -2.24
N GLY A 82 19.22 -14.65 -2.25
CA GLY A 82 19.69 -13.58 -3.13
C GLY A 82 19.29 -13.73 -4.60
N LYS A 83 18.33 -14.60 -4.93
CA LYS A 83 17.80 -14.77 -6.29
C LYS A 83 16.61 -13.84 -6.51
N ALA A 84 16.68 -13.06 -7.59
CA ALA A 84 15.59 -12.22 -8.08
C ALA A 84 15.07 -12.83 -9.39
N THR A 85 13.79 -13.16 -9.41
CA THR A 85 13.11 -13.74 -10.59
C THR A 85 12.09 -12.74 -11.11
N VAL A 86 12.12 -12.50 -12.41
CA VAL A 86 11.20 -11.57 -13.08
C VAL A 86 10.00 -12.32 -13.62
N TYR A 87 8.81 -11.88 -13.25
CA TYR A 87 7.54 -12.41 -13.70
C TYR A 87 6.84 -11.36 -14.57
N PRO A 88 6.30 -11.73 -15.74
CA PRO A 88 5.47 -10.83 -16.51
C PRO A 88 4.14 -10.61 -15.77
N GLY A 89 3.69 -9.35 -15.72
CA GLY A 89 2.46 -8.98 -15.04
C GLY A 89 2.64 -8.59 -13.56
N GLY A 90 1.51 -8.44 -12.90
CA GLY A 90 1.42 -7.90 -11.55
C GLY A 90 1.68 -8.93 -10.44
N TRP A 91 1.29 -8.55 -9.23
CA TRP A 91 1.27 -9.42 -8.06
C TRP A 91 0.40 -10.67 -8.27
N SER A 92 -0.80 -10.52 -8.84
CA SER A 92 -1.73 -11.63 -9.08
C SER A 92 -1.13 -12.68 -10.02
N ASP A 93 -0.42 -12.25 -11.06
CA ASP A 93 0.25 -13.15 -12.01
C ASP A 93 1.41 -13.91 -11.34
N TYR A 94 2.18 -13.21 -10.51
CA TYR A 94 3.23 -13.80 -9.68
C TYR A 94 2.66 -14.84 -8.69
N ALA A 95 1.59 -14.49 -7.97
CA ALA A 95 0.96 -15.35 -6.96
C ALA A 95 0.39 -16.63 -7.59
N ALA A 96 -0.24 -16.51 -8.76
CA ALA A 96 -0.76 -17.64 -9.53
C ALA A 96 0.37 -18.62 -9.96
N GLN A 97 1.52 -18.11 -10.41
CA GLN A 97 2.66 -18.96 -10.80
C GLN A 97 3.35 -19.65 -9.62
N ARG A 98 3.31 -19.06 -8.43
CA ARG A 98 3.85 -19.66 -7.19
C ARG A 98 2.90 -20.67 -6.54
N GLY A 99 1.67 -20.82 -7.04
CA GLY A 99 0.68 -21.76 -6.51
C GLY A 99 0.07 -21.33 -5.17
N GLN A 100 0.12 -20.04 -4.82
CA GLN A 100 -0.69 -19.52 -3.73
C GLN A 100 -2.12 -19.32 -4.23
N PRO A 101 -3.15 -19.79 -3.50
CA PRO A 101 -4.54 -19.52 -3.87
C PRO A 101 -4.81 -18.02 -3.71
N THR A 102 -4.84 -17.30 -4.84
CA THR A 102 -5.41 -15.96 -4.93
C THR A 102 -6.90 -16.07 -4.66
N ASN A 103 -7.32 -15.63 -3.47
CA ASN A 103 -8.72 -15.64 -3.05
C ASN A 103 -9.38 -14.30 -3.44
N GLU A 104 -9.15 -13.83 -4.67
CA GLU A 104 -9.75 -12.62 -5.22
C GLU A 104 -10.08 -12.84 -6.71
N PRO A 105 -11.28 -12.45 -7.16
CA PRO A 105 -11.71 -12.66 -8.53
C PRO A 105 -10.94 -11.70 -9.46
N ALA A 106 -9.98 -12.26 -10.20
CA ALA A 106 -9.42 -11.65 -11.40
C ALA A 106 -10.58 -11.20 -12.32
N THR A 107 -10.68 -9.91 -12.62
CA THR A 107 -11.58 -9.40 -13.66
C THR A 107 -10.81 -9.46 -14.98
N PRO A 108 -11.11 -10.41 -15.89
CA PRO A 108 -10.48 -10.43 -17.19
C PRO A 108 -11.23 -9.49 -18.13
N ALA A 109 -10.50 -8.58 -18.78
CA ALA A 109 -11.00 -7.84 -19.93
C ALA A 109 -11.51 -8.81 -21.02
N LYS A 110 -12.72 -8.55 -21.50
CA LYS A 110 -13.48 -9.39 -22.46
C LYS A 110 -12.93 -9.25 -23.89
N PRO A 111 -13.02 -10.30 -24.74
CA PRO A 111 -14.02 -10.24 -25.81
C PRO A 111 -14.81 -11.54 -26.09
N THR A 112 -16.11 -11.34 -26.31
CA THR A 112 -17.12 -12.06 -27.13
C THR A 112 -17.25 -13.60 -27.21
N SER A 113 -18.48 -14.04 -26.88
CA SER A 113 -19.38 -14.97 -27.61
C SER A 113 -19.46 -16.48 -27.27
N LYS A 114 -20.62 -16.85 -26.67
CA LYS A 114 -21.45 -18.09 -26.79
C LYS A 114 -20.86 -19.39 -26.18
N THR A 115 -21.55 -20.32 -25.49
CA THR A 115 -22.98 -20.63 -25.22
C THR A 115 -23.07 -21.75 -24.14
N GLY A 116 -23.85 -21.54 -23.05
CA GLY A 116 -24.56 -22.53 -22.18
C GLY A 116 -23.79 -23.54 -21.29
N PRO A 117 -24.43 -24.22 -20.30
CA PRO A 117 -25.51 -23.81 -19.39
C PRO A 117 -25.20 -24.00 -17.87
N VAL A 118 -25.69 -23.04 -17.07
CA VAL A 118 -26.12 -23.06 -15.66
C VAL A 118 -25.40 -23.98 -14.65
N VAL A 119 -24.52 -23.36 -13.84
CA VAL A 119 -24.44 -23.65 -12.40
C VAL A 119 -24.91 -22.41 -11.65
N LYS A 120 -25.86 -22.61 -10.75
CA LYS A 120 -26.50 -21.58 -9.93
C LYS A 120 -25.45 -20.98 -9.00
N ALA A 121 -24.82 -19.88 -9.41
CA ALA A 121 -23.93 -19.10 -8.57
C ALA A 121 -24.79 -18.34 -7.55
N GLU A 122 -24.56 -18.67 -6.28
CA GLU A 122 -25.10 -17.95 -5.14
C GLU A 122 -24.51 -16.53 -5.18
N ALA A 123 -25.39 -15.53 -5.32
CA ALA A 123 -24.99 -14.12 -5.31
C ALA A 123 -24.26 -13.80 -3.99
N PRO A 124 -23.20 -12.96 -4.01
CA PRO A 124 -22.60 -12.49 -2.78
C PRO A 124 -23.66 -11.65 -2.07
N ARG A 125 -24.19 -12.18 -0.96
CA ARG A 125 -25.05 -11.39 -0.09
C ARG A 125 -24.17 -10.31 0.51
N GLN A 126 -24.42 -9.06 0.13
CA GLN A 126 -23.94 -7.88 0.85
C GLN A 126 -24.38 -8.03 2.32
N SER A 127 -23.46 -8.51 3.16
CA SER A 127 -23.72 -8.69 4.58
C SER A 127 -23.43 -7.37 5.28
N THR A 128 -24.51 -6.65 5.59
CA THR A 128 -24.50 -5.53 6.54
C THR A 128 -23.70 -5.91 7.78
N LEU A 129 -22.81 -5.02 8.25
CA LEU A 129 -21.95 -5.27 9.42
C LEU A 129 -22.68 -5.92 10.59
N SER A 130 -22.09 -6.99 11.13
CA SER A 130 -22.52 -7.56 12.42
C SER A 130 -22.25 -6.59 13.57
N PHE A 131 -22.95 -6.74 14.70
CA PHE A 131 -22.78 -5.89 15.88
C PHE A 131 -21.33 -5.86 16.39
N THR A 132 -20.62 -6.99 16.30
CA THR A 132 -19.20 -7.12 16.64
C THR A 132 -18.28 -6.38 15.68
N GLU A 133 -18.59 -6.39 14.39
CA GLU A 133 -17.82 -5.69 13.36
C GLU A 133 -18.02 -4.17 13.44
N ARG A 134 -19.24 -3.71 13.70
CA ARG A 134 -19.55 -2.29 13.96
C ARG A 134 -18.76 -1.74 15.14
N LYS A 135 -18.75 -2.46 16.26
CA LYS A 135 -17.97 -2.05 17.43
C LYS A 135 -16.47 -2.00 17.12
N ARG A 136 -15.95 -2.96 16.35
CA ARG A 136 -14.54 -2.98 15.93
C ARG A 136 -14.20 -1.80 15.02
N LEU A 137 -15.10 -1.44 14.09
CA LEU A 137 -14.97 -0.25 13.24
C LEU A 137 -14.89 1.03 14.08
N ASP A 138 -15.69 1.14 15.14
CA ASP A 138 -15.68 2.28 16.06
C ASP A 138 -14.37 2.37 16.89
N ASP A 139 -13.78 1.22 17.25
CA ASP A 139 -12.58 1.14 18.10
C ASP A 139 -11.26 1.32 17.31
N LEU A 140 -11.24 0.97 16.02
CA LEU A 140 -10.05 0.98 15.16
C LEU A 140 -9.39 2.37 15.00
N PRO A 141 -10.11 3.49 14.84
CA PRO A 141 -9.50 4.82 14.77
C PRO A 141 -8.64 5.16 15.98
N ALA A 142 -9.13 4.84 17.19
CA ALA A 142 -8.36 5.08 18.42
C ALA A 142 -7.12 4.17 18.52
N GLN A 143 -7.20 2.96 17.94
CA GLN A 143 -6.06 2.05 17.85
C GLN A 143 -5.00 2.56 16.87
N ILE A 144 -5.42 3.09 15.73
CA ILE A 144 -4.56 3.71 14.70
C ILE A 144 -3.83 4.91 15.31
N GLU A 145 -4.55 5.87 15.91
CA GLU A 145 -3.94 7.05 16.54
C GLU A 145 -2.90 6.67 17.61
N ARG A 146 -3.17 5.61 18.37
CA ARG A 146 -2.23 5.10 19.37
C ARG A 146 -0.97 4.52 18.72
N LEU A 147 -1.11 3.74 17.65
CA LEU A 147 0.01 3.14 16.94
C LEU A 147 0.88 4.22 16.27
N GLU A 148 0.27 5.21 15.64
CA GLU A 148 0.96 6.39 15.09
C GLU A 148 1.75 7.14 16.16
N ALA A 149 1.15 7.39 17.33
CA ALA A 149 1.83 8.06 18.44
C ALA A 149 3.02 7.24 18.99
N GLU A 150 2.91 5.91 18.99
CA GLU A 150 4.00 5.02 19.38
C GLU A 150 5.13 5.01 18.34
N ILE A 151 4.80 4.99 17.04
CA ILE A 151 5.77 5.11 15.93
C ILE A 151 6.49 6.45 16.00
N ALA A 152 5.79 7.56 16.19
CA ALA A 152 6.39 8.89 16.30
C ALA A 152 7.41 8.98 17.46
N LYS A 153 7.11 8.34 18.59
CA LYS A 153 8.04 8.24 19.73
C LYS A 153 9.28 7.41 19.39
N LEU A 154 9.10 6.26 18.72
CA LEU A 154 10.20 5.41 18.29
C LEU A 154 11.08 6.08 17.23
N ALA A 155 10.47 6.78 16.27
CA ALA A 155 11.16 7.57 15.26
C ALA A 155 12.00 8.69 15.91
N THR A 156 11.45 9.40 16.89
CA THR A 156 12.20 10.41 17.65
C THR A 156 13.39 9.80 18.39
N LEU A 157 13.23 8.61 18.95
CA LEU A 157 14.31 7.90 19.63
C LEU A 157 15.39 7.46 18.64
N LEU A 158 15.02 6.93 17.47
CA LEU A 158 15.94 6.46 16.44
C LEU A 158 16.62 7.60 15.66
N ALA A 159 16.07 8.82 15.72
CA ALA A 159 16.69 10.02 15.14
C ALA A 159 17.92 10.52 15.91
N ASP A 160 18.18 10.01 17.14
CA ASP A 160 19.39 10.29 17.90
C ASP A 160 20.60 9.56 17.29
N PRO A 161 21.55 10.28 16.64
CA PRO A 161 22.69 9.66 15.95
C PRO A 161 23.65 8.95 16.91
N ASP A 162 23.66 9.33 18.19
CA ASP A 162 24.53 8.74 19.22
C ASP A 162 23.89 7.54 19.92
N LEU A 163 22.61 7.25 19.68
CA LEU A 163 21.90 6.17 20.35
C LEU A 163 22.51 4.80 20.03
N PHE A 164 22.89 4.55 18.78
CA PHE A 164 23.52 3.29 18.40
C PHE A 164 24.85 3.07 19.11
N THR A 165 25.66 4.12 19.24
CA THR A 165 26.97 4.08 19.90
C THR A 165 26.84 3.93 21.41
N ARG A 166 25.87 4.63 22.02
CA ARG A 166 25.65 4.63 23.47
C ARG A 166 24.96 3.36 23.97
N ASP A 167 23.96 2.87 23.24
CA ASP A 167 23.19 1.68 23.62
C ASP A 167 22.70 0.90 22.38
N PRO A 168 23.56 0.04 21.79
CA PRO A 168 23.22 -0.75 20.62
C PRO A 168 22.03 -1.70 20.84
N ALA A 169 21.83 -2.18 22.08
CA ALA A 169 20.73 -3.07 22.41
C ALA A 169 19.38 -2.33 22.37
N LYS A 170 19.34 -1.12 22.93
CA LYS A 170 18.17 -0.24 22.86
C LYS A 170 17.86 0.21 21.43
N PHE A 171 18.88 0.53 20.63
CA PHE A 171 18.68 0.83 19.21
C PHE A 171 18.02 -0.34 18.48
N ARG A 172 18.60 -1.55 18.55
CA ARG A 172 18.02 -2.75 17.91
C ARG A 172 16.59 -3.02 18.37
N LYS A 173 16.32 -2.88 19.67
CA LYS A 173 14.97 -3.07 20.22
C LYS A 173 13.99 -2.01 19.71
N ALA A 174 14.42 -0.76 19.59
CA ALA A 174 13.61 0.32 19.06
C ALA A 174 13.33 0.14 17.57
N THR A 175 14.31 -0.29 16.77
CA THR A 175 14.13 -0.61 15.34
C THR A 175 13.16 -1.77 15.13
N ALA A 176 13.32 -2.86 15.89
CA ALA A 176 12.40 -4.01 15.82
C ALA A 176 10.98 -3.59 16.22
N ALA A 177 10.84 -2.85 17.33
CA ALA A 177 9.55 -2.33 17.76
C ALA A 177 8.93 -1.39 16.73
N MET A 178 9.73 -0.57 16.04
CA MET A 178 9.23 0.33 14.98
C MET A 178 8.63 -0.46 13.82
N ALA A 179 9.33 -1.48 13.34
CA ALA A 179 8.84 -2.36 12.28
C ALA A 179 7.55 -3.11 12.69
N ASP A 180 7.51 -3.64 13.92
CA ASP A 180 6.31 -4.30 14.46
C ASP A 180 5.11 -3.34 14.52
N ARG A 181 5.32 -2.09 14.95
CA ARG A 181 4.25 -1.08 15.04
C ARG A 181 3.78 -0.58 13.67
N GLN A 182 4.67 -0.44 12.70
CA GLN A 182 4.30 -0.13 11.32
C GLN A 182 3.45 -1.25 10.70
N THR A 183 3.83 -2.51 10.94
CA THR A 183 3.05 -3.67 10.48
C THR A 183 1.67 -3.70 11.13
N ALA A 184 1.60 -3.45 12.44
CA ALA A 184 0.33 -3.40 13.17
C ALA A 184 -0.56 -2.22 12.74
N LEU A 185 0.02 -1.08 12.42
CA LEU A 185 -0.68 0.10 11.90
C LEU A 185 -1.33 -0.24 10.55
N SER A 186 -0.55 -0.73 9.59
CA SER A 186 -1.04 -1.15 8.27
C SER A 186 -2.15 -2.21 8.37
N THR A 187 -2.02 -3.18 9.28
CA THR A 187 -3.07 -4.18 9.52
C THR A 187 -4.35 -3.55 10.07
N ALA A 188 -4.23 -2.62 11.03
CA ALA A 188 -5.39 -1.95 11.62
C ALA A 188 -6.10 -1.02 10.62
N GLU A 189 -5.34 -0.34 9.75
CA GLU A 189 -5.87 0.51 8.68
C GLU A 189 -6.60 -0.32 7.62
N ALA A 190 -6.03 -1.46 7.20
CA ALA A 190 -6.68 -2.38 6.27
C ALA A 190 -7.98 -2.96 6.85
N ASP A 191 -7.95 -3.38 8.12
CA ASP A 191 -9.16 -3.85 8.84
C ASP A 191 -10.22 -2.74 8.92
N TRP A 192 -9.83 -1.49 9.15
CA TRP A 192 -10.77 -0.37 9.24
C TRP A 192 -11.41 -0.08 7.88
N LEU A 193 -10.64 -0.15 6.80
CA LEU A 193 -11.10 0.09 5.45
C LEU A 193 -12.09 -0.99 4.98
N ASP A 194 -11.79 -2.29 5.18
CA ASP A 194 -12.72 -3.39 4.87
C ASP A 194 -14.06 -3.22 5.61
N LEU A 195 -13.99 -2.92 6.92
CA LEU A 195 -15.19 -2.75 7.72
C LEU A 195 -15.96 -1.48 7.34
N ALA A 196 -15.28 -0.41 6.93
CA ALA A 196 -15.93 0.83 6.48
C ALA A 196 -16.66 0.63 5.15
N GLU A 197 -16.07 -0.11 4.19
CA GLU A 197 -16.70 -0.41 2.90
C GLU A 197 -17.96 -1.27 3.03
N ARG A 198 -18.03 -2.09 4.09
CA ARG A 198 -19.17 -2.98 4.38
C ARG A 198 -20.25 -2.32 5.26
N SER A 199 -20.01 -1.09 5.74
CA SER A 199 -20.85 -0.36 6.70
C SER A 199 -22.06 0.35 6.11
#